data_AF-A0A923FD88-F1
#
_entry.id   AF-A0A923FD88-F1
#
_cell.length_a   1.000
_cell.length_b   1.000
_cell.length_c   1.000
_cell.angle_alpha   90.00
_cell.angle_beta   90.00
_cell.angle_gamma   90.00
#
_symmetry.space_group_name_H-M   'P 1'
#
loop_
_entity.id
_entity.type
_entity.pdbx_description
1 polymer ?
#
loop_
_entity_poly.entity_id
_entity_poly.type
_entity_poly.pdbx_seq_one_letter_code
_entity_poly.pdbx_strand_id
1 'polypeptide(L)'
;MRNAQLPMEGKPRPTGVSLNATHREFDRPPERGGNDHIRRLLKSFGLRTSLIRLKVIDALLKAAHENRCLGVRGVHSQLLGLDIPLSFLSVREVLKRLCSEGVVTLNPDKSYRLHPSAMAVLEAED
;
A
#
# COMPACT_ATOMS: atom_id res chain seq x y z
N MET A 1 54.98 9.79 -29.88
CA MET A 1 55.11 9.44 -28.44
C MET A 1 54.27 10.42 -27.62
N ARG A 2 53.39 9.88 -26.76
CA ARG A 2 52.69 10.48 -25.60
C ARG A 2 51.50 11.45 -25.79
N ASN A 3 50.39 10.99 -25.21
CA ASN A 3 49.09 11.59 -24.90
C ASN A 3 49.16 12.63 -23.74
N ALA A 4 48.15 13.52 -23.65
CA ALA A 4 47.37 13.89 -22.43
C ALA A 4 46.29 14.96 -22.80
N GLN A 5 44.97 14.68 -22.75
CA GLN A 5 44.01 14.86 -21.62
C GLN A 5 44.04 16.27 -20.98
N LEU A 6 42.97 17.04 -20.71
CA LEU A 6 41.50 16.92 -20.66
C LEU A 6 40.91 18.38 -20.59
N PRO A 7 39.61 18.62 -20.86
CA PRO A 7 38.94 19.92 -20.73
C PRO A 7 38.14 20.06 -19.41
N MET A 8 37.82 21.28 -18.97
CA MET A 8 36.75 21.49 -17.97
C MET A 8 35.99 22.81 -18.20
N GLU A 9 34.67 22.68 -18.37
CA GLU A 9 33.66 23.74 -18.52
C GLU A 9 33.23 24.37 -17.18
N GLY A 10 32.81 25.64 -17.21
CA GLY A 10 32.19 26.37 -16.11
C GLY A 10 30.78 26.91 -16.44
N LYS A 11 29.78 26.34 -15.74
CA LYS A 11 28.31 26.60 -15.68
C LYS A 11 27.80 28.04 -15.76
N PRO A 12 26.53 28.20 -16.18
CA PRO A 12 25.54 29.04 -15.49
C PRO A 12 24.38 28.25 -14.85
N ARG A 13 23.84 28.81 -13.76
CA ARG A 13 22.74 28.31 -12.91
C ARG A 13 21.37 28.40 -13.62
N PRO A 14 20.45 27.43 -13.39
CA PRO A 14 19.02 27.63 -13.59
C PRO A 14 18.26 27.77 -12.26
N THR A 15 17.46 28.84 -12.11
CA THR A 15 16.48 28.97 -11.01
C THR A 15 15.09 29.05 -11.64
N GLY A 16 14.47 27.89 -11.84
CA GLY A 16 13.06 27.75 -12.20
C GLY A 16 12.38 26.92 -11.13
N VAL A 17 11.71 27.57 -10.18
CA VAL A 17 10.86 26.89 -9.20
C VAL A 17 9.51 26.61 -9.86
N SER A 18 9.31 25.37 -10.30
CA SER A 18 7.98 24.86 -10.66
C SER A 18 7.37 24.14 -9.46
N LEU A 19 6.49 24.85 -8.76
CA LEU A 19 5.56 24.30 -7.78
C LEU A 19 4.47 23.49 -8.50
N ASN A 20 4.75 22.23 -8.83
CA ASN A 20 3.72 21.26 -9.22
C ASN A 20 3.76 20.09 -8.24
N ALA A 21 3.21 20.31 -7.05
CA ALA A 21 2.78 19.27 -6.13
C ALA A 21 1.66 18.45 -6.78
N THR A 22 2.03 17.43 -7.55
CA THR A 22 1.12 16.36 -7.96
C THR A 22 1.85 15.02 -7.90
N HIS A 23 1.96 14.50 -6.67
CA HIS A 23 1.61 13.11 -6.33
C HIS A 23 1.84 12.02 -7.41
N ARG A 24 3.06 11.88 -7.94
CA ARG A 24 3.35 10.87 -8.98
C ARG A 24 4.59 10.01 -8.71
N GLU A 25 4.84 9.69 -7.44
CA GLU A 25 5.95 8.82 -7.04
C GLU A 25 5.52 7.46 -6.46
N PHE A 26 4.25 7.07 -6.61
CA PHE A 26 3.78 5.73 -6.25
C PHE A 26 3.59 4.79 -7.45
N ASP A 27 4.31 5.04 -8.54
CA ASP A 27 4.39 4.11 -9.69
C ASP A 27 5.79 3.47 -9.74
N ARG A 28 6.14 2.73 -8.69
CA ARG A 28 7.06 1.60 -8.83
C ARG A 28 6.35 0.36 -8.33
N PRO A 29 5.97 -0.58 -9.20
CA PRO A 29 5.50 -1.87 -8.73
C PRO A 29 6.68 -2.58 -8.05
N PRO A 30 6.62 -2.89 -6.74
CA PRO A 30 7.49 -3.93 -6.21
C PRO A 30 7.09 -5.23 -6.90
N GLU A 31 7.90 -5.57 -7.89
CA GLU A 31 8.34 -6.91 -8.28
C GLU A 31 7.34 -8.04 -7.99
N ARG A 32 6.70 -8.48 -9.08
CA ARG A 32 6.31 -9.86 -9.41
C ARG A 32 5.40 -10.59 -8.41
N GLY A 33 4.09 -10.54 -8.68
CA GLY A 33 3.20 -11.69 -8.52
C GLY A 33 2.34 -11.77 -7.26
N GLY A 34 2.81 -11.29 -6.11
CA GLY A 34 2.13 -11.60 -4.84
C GLY A 34 0.89 -10.76 -4.49
N ASN A 35 0.76 -9.54 -5.01
CA ASN A 35 -0.28 -8.58 -4.58
C ASN A 35 -1.22 -8.15 -5.72
N ASP A 36 -1.14 -8.81 -6.88
CA ASP A 36 -1.88 -8.39 -8.08
C ASP A 36 -3.40 -8.54 -7.87
N HIS A 37 -3.81 -9.63 -7.21
CA HIS A 37 -5.20 -9.85 -6.79
C HIS A 37 -5.69 -8.73 -5.84
N ILE A 38 -4.84 -8.24 -4.92
CA ILE A 38 -5.20 -7.14 -4.01
C ILE A 38 -5.31 -5.81 -4.77
N ARG A 39 -4.47 -5.57 -5.78
CA ARG A 39 -4.57 -4.38 -6.64
C ARG A 39 -5.88 -4.38 -7.41
N ARG A 40 -6.26 -5.52 -7.98
CA ARG A 40 -7.54 -5.70 -8.69
C ARG A 40 -8.73 -5.53 -7.75
N LEU A 41 -8.66 -6.09 -6.55
CA LEU A 41 -9.65 -5.85 -5.50
C LEU A 41 -9.84 -4.35 -5.25
N LEU A 42 -8.76 -3.63 -4.95
CA LEU A 42 -8.84 -2.18 -4.73
C LEU A 42 -9.48 -1.45 -5.92
N LYS A 43 -9.12 -1.85 -7.15
CA LYS A 43 -9.71 -1.30 -8.38
C LYS A 43 -11.21 -1.59 -8.50
N SER A 44 -11.66 -2.81 -8.16
CA SER A 44 -13.07 -3.21 -8.18
C SER A 44 -13.91 -2.41 -7.19
N PHE A 45 -13.31 -1.97 -6.09
CA PHE A 45 -13.96 -1.14 -5.08
C PHE A 45 -13.75 0.37 -5.31
N GLY A 46 -13.19 0.78 -6.47
CA GLY A 46 -12.97 2.20 -6.80
C GLY A 46 -11.83 2.87 -6.00
N LEU A 47 -11.00 2.09 -5.32
CA LEU A 47 -9.95 2.57 -4.45
C LEU A 47 -8.62 2.73 -5.19
N ARG A 48 -7.94 3.84 -4.92
CA ARG A 48 -6.54 4.00 -5.34
C ARG A 48 -5.65 2.92 -4.73
N THR A 49 -4.80 2.34 -5.57
CA THR A 49 -3.74 1.42 -5.17
C THR A 49 -2.65 2.17 -4.44
N SER A 50 -2.33 1.73 -3.21
CA SER A 50 -1.27 2.32 -2.39
C SER A 50 -0.65 1.24 -1.54
N LEU A 51 0.66 1.33 -1.26
CA LEU A 51 1.38 0.31 -0.48
C LEU A 51 0.74 0.05 0.88
N ILE A 52 0.30 1.09 1.57
CA ILE A 52 -0.36 0.96 2.88
C ILE A 52 -1.63 0.11 2.81
N ARG A 53 -2.50 0.38 1.84
CA ARG A 53 -3.76 -0.36 1.67
C ARG A 53 -3.49 -1.81 1.29
N LEU A 54 -2.53 -2.01 0.38
CA LEU A 54 -2.09 -3.35 -0.01
C LEU A 54 -1.61 -4.14 1.21
N LYS A 55 -0.75 -3.55 2.05
CA LYS A 55 -0.20 -4.22 3.23
C LYS A 55 -1.21 -4.46 4.33
N VAL A 56 -2.16 -3.53 4.55
CA VAL A 56 -3.26 -3.75 5.49
C VAL A 56 -4.14 -4.89 5.02
N ILE A 57 -4.49 -4.94 3.73
CA ILE A 57 -5.32 -6.02 3.18
C ILE A 57 -4.56 -7.35 3.18
N ASP A 58 -3.28 -7.37 2.79
CA ASP A 58 -2.40 -8.54 2.84
C ASP A 58 -2.30 -9.11 4.25
N ALA A 59 -2.11 -8.26 5.28
CA ALA A 59 -2.11 -8.69 6.67
C ALA A 59 -3.45 -9.31 7.10
N LEU A 60 -4.57 -8.73 6.67
CA LEU A 60 -5.91 -9.26 6.94
C LEU A 60 -6.17 -10.58 6.19
N LEU A 61 -5.68 -10.70 4.96
CA LEU A 61 -5.80 -11.90 4.13
C LEU A 61 -5.01 -13.05 4.74
N LYS A 62 -3.76 -12.79 5.14
CA LYS A 62 -2.92 -13.78 5.83
C LYS A 62 -3.55 -14.25 7.14
N ALA A 63 -4.15 -13.33 7.90
CA ALA A 63 -4.88 -13.71 9.10
C ALA A 63 -6.13 -14.55 8.80
N ALA A 64 -6.89 -14.19 7.75
CA ALA A 64 -8.06 -14.94 7.34
C ALA A 64 -7.70 -16.37 6.91
N HIS A 65 -6.58 -16.56 6.20
CA HIS A 65 -6.06 -17.89 5.84
C HIS A 65 -5.72 -18.73 7.08
N GLU A 66 -5.21 -18.08 8.13
CA GLU A 66 -4.91 -18.68 9.42
C GLU A 66 -6.15 -18.85 10.33
N ASN A 67 -7.37 -18.61 9.82
CA ASN A 67 -8.62 -18.58 10.58
C ASN A 67 -8.57 -17.62 11.81
N ARG A 68 -7.77 -16.56 11.71
CA ARG A 68 -7.62 -15.52 12.74
C ARG A 68 -8.19 -14.19 12.25
N CYS A 69 -8.69 -13.39 13.20
CA CYS A 69 -9.12 -12.02 12.92
C CYS A 69 -8.12 -11.03 13.55
N LEU A 70 -7.86 -9.89 12.90
CA LEU A 70 -6.90 -8.90 13.40
C LEU A 70 -7.61 -7.63 13.88
N GLY A 71 -7.37 -7.25 15.13
CA GLY A 71 -7.67 -5.89 15.58
C GLY A 71 -6.69 -4.85 15.03
N VAL A 72 -6.96 -3.57 15.28
CA VAL A 72 -6.07 -2.46 14.88
C VAL A 72 -4.63 -2.68 15.37
N ARG A 73 -4.47 -3.20 16.61
CA ARG A 73 -3.14 -3.51 17.19
C ARG A 73 -2.40 -4.60 16.41
N GLY A 74 -3.11 -5.65 16.00
CA GLY A 74 -2.51 -6.74 15.21
C GLY A 74 -2.06 -6.25 13.84
N VAL A 75 -2.90 -5.47 13.15
CA VAL A 75 -2.54 -4.85 11.87
C VAL A 75 -1.35 -3.90 12.03
N HIS A 76 -1.36 -3.04 13.05
CA HIS A 76 -0.26 -2.12 13.33
C HIS A 76 1.05 -2.86 13.61
N SER A 77 1.01 -3.93 14.41
CA SER A 77 2.18 -4.78 14.70
C SER A 77 2.74 -5.44 13.43
N GLN A 78 1.86 -5.93 12.55
CA GLN A 78 2.25 -6.50 11.25
C GLN A 78 2.91 -5.45 10.34
N LEU A 79 2.34 -4.25 10.28
CA LEU A 79 2.91 -3.14 9.49
C LEU A 79 4.27 -2.70 10.05
N LEU A 80 4.41 -2.61 11.37
CA LEU A 80 5.67 -2.27 12.03
C LEU A 80 6.75 -3.32 11.74
N GLY A 81 6.40 -4.62 11.76
CA GLY A 81 7.31 -5.70 11.40
C GLY A 81 7.75 -5.71 9.92
N LEU A 82 7.05 -4.98 9.06
CA LEU A 82 7.40 -4.77 7.66
C LEU A 82 8.19 -3.48 7.43
N ASP A 83 8.66 -2.83 8.49
CA ASP A 83 9.37 -1.54 8.45
C ASP A 83 8.51 -0.40 7.84
N ILE A 84 7.18 -0.46 8.06
CA ILE A 84 6.26 0.59 7.62
C ILE A 84 5.89 1.45 8.83
N PRO A 85 6.51 2.63 8.99
CA PRO A 85 6.29 3.49 10.15
C PRO A 85 4.94 4.23 10.01
N LEU A 86 3.84 3.52 10.30
CA LEU A 86 2.52 4.12 10.39
C LEU A 86 2.08 4.22 11.84
N SER A 87 1.58 5.39 12.21
CA SER A 87 0.98 5.57 13.52
C SER A 87 -0.29 4.73 13.67
N PHE A 88 -0.56 4.31 14.90
CA PHE A 88 -1.79 3.59 15.26
C PHE A 88 -3.07 4.31 14.80
N LEU A 89 -3.09 5.65 14.89
CA LEU A 89 -4.19 6.47 14.39
C LEU A 89 -4.39 6.30 12.88
N SER A 90 -3.32 6.40 12.10
CA SER A 90 -3.36 6.22 10.64
C SER A 90 -3.85 4.82 10.25
N VAL A 91 -3.43 3.77 10.98
CA VAL A 91 -3.95 2.40 10.75
C VAL A 91 -5.45 2.35 11.00
N ARG A 92 -5.94 2.96 12.08
CA ARG A 92 -7.36 3.04 12.39
C ARG A 92 -8.13 3.80 11.31
N GLU A 93 -7.59 4.91 10.81
CA GLU A 93 -8.21 5.68 9.72
C GLU A 93 -8.27 4.89 8.41
N VAL A 94 -7.21 4.16 8.07
CA VAL A 94 -7.18 3.28 6.89
C VAL A 94 -8.22 2.17 7.02
N LEU A 95 -8.28 1.49 8.16
CA LEU A 95 -9.29 0.45 8.42
C LEU A 95 -10.71 1.01 8.37
N LYS A 96 -10.94 2.18 8.95
CA LYS A 96 -12.24 2.87 8.89
C LYS A 96 -12.63 3.22 7.45
N ARG A 97 -11.69 3.73 6.65
CA ARG A 97 -11.92 4.00 5.22
C ARG A 97 -12.22 2.72 4.46
N LEU A 98 -11.41 1.67 4.60
CA LEU A 98 -11.67 0.38 3.95
C LEU A 98 -13.02 -0.22 4.37
N CYS A 99 -13.47 0.03 5.60
CA CYS A 99 -14.76 -0.42 6.10
C CYS A 99 -15.91 0.36 5.47
N SER A 100 -15.75 1.68 5.31
CA SER A 100 -16.73 2.55 4.64
C SER A 100 -16.91 2.16 3.17
N GLU A 101 -15.84 1.70 2.53
CA GLU A 101 -15.82 1.30 1.12
C GLU A 101 -16.29 -0.15 0.93
N GLY A 102 -16.55 -0.89 2.00
CA GLY A 102 -17.03 -2.27 1.95
C GLY A 102 -15.96 -3.33 1.65
N VAL A 103 -14.66 -2.98 1.74
CA VAL A 103 -13.56 -3.93 1.56
C VAL A 103 -13.32 -4.76 2.82
N VAL A 104 -13.48 -4.15 4.00
CA VAL A 104 -13.32 -4.81 5.29
C VAL A 104 -14.56 -4.64 6.15
N THR A 105 -14.76 -5.53 7.10
CA THR A 105 -15.85 -5.48 8.07
C THR A 105 -15.29 -5.46 9.47
N LEU A 106 -15.84 -4.60 10.31
CA LEU A 106 -15.60 -4.60 11.75
C LEU A 106 -16.53 -5.62 12.41
N ASN A 107 -15.95 -6.62 13.06
CA ASN A 107 -16.66 -7.59 13.88
C ASN A 107 -17.03 -7.00 15.26
N PRO A 108 -18.04 -7.57 15.95
CA PRO A 108 -18.43 -7.14 17.31
C PRO A 108 -17.28 -7.27 18.33
N ASP A 109 -16.34 -8.19 18.08
CA ASP A 109 -15.12 -8.40 18.88
C ASP A 109 -14.04 -7.32 18.65
N LYS A 110 -14.34 -6.24 17.91
CA LYS A 110 -13.40 -5.17 17.51
C LYS A 110 -12.25 -5.64 16.61
N SER A 111 -12.37 -6.84 16.07
CA SER A 111 -11.48 -7.39 15.05
C SER A 111 -11.97 -7.02 13.66
N TYR A 112 -11.04 -6.86 12.72
CA TYR A 112 -11.33 -6.61 11.32
C TYR A 112 -11.13 -7.89 10.52
N ARG A 113 -12.01 -8.10 9.55
CA ARG A 113 -11.91 -9.16 8.55
C ARG A 113 -12.16 -8.58 7.16
N LEU A 114 -11.70 -9.27 6.13
CA LEU A 114 -12.11 -8.98 4.76
C LEU A 114 -13.62 -9.20 4.60
N HIS A 115 -14.26 -8.29 3.88
CA HIS A 115 -15.67 -8.40 3.55
C HIS A 115 -15.89 -9.62 2.62
N PRO A 116 -17.00 -10.36 2.75
CA PRO A 116 -17.28 -11.51 1.87
C PRO A 116 -17.27 -11.13 0.38
N SER A 117 -17.77 -9.94 0.01
CA SER A 117 -17.67 -9.45 -1.38
C SER A 117 -16.22 -9.24 -1.84
N ALA A 118 -15.32 -8.84 -0.93
CA ALA A 118 -13.91 -8.69 -1.25
C ALA A 118 -13.23 -10.05 -1.40
N MET A 119 -13.58 -11.02 -0.56
CA MET A 119 -13.14 -12.42 -0.71
C MET A 119 -13.63 -13.00 -2.04
N ALA A 120 -14.90 -12.81 -2.40
CA ALA A 120 -15.45 -13.30 -3.66
C ALA A 120 -14.70 -12.76 -4.89
N VAL A 121 -14.25 -11.49 -4.86
CA VAL A 121 -13.43 -10.90 -5.94
C VAL A 121 -12.03 -11.52 -5.98
N LEU A 122 -11.49 -11.95 -4.84
CA LEU A 122 -10.23 -12.69 -4.78
C LEU A 122 -10.38 -14.15 -5.23
N GLU A 123 -11.50 -14.79 -4.94
CA GLU A 123 -11.80 -16.20 -5.25
C GLU A 123 -12.29 -16.40 -6.69
N ALA A 124 -12.93 -15.39 -7.31
CA ALA A 124 -13.36 -15.43 -8.71
C ALA A 124 -12.20 -15.46 -9.73
N GLU A 125 -10.97 -15.61 -9.25
CA GLU A 125 -9.72 -15.63 -10.02
C GLU A 125 -9.02 -17.00 -9.98
N ASP A 126 -9.71 -18.05 -9.50
CA ASP A 126 -9.34 -19.47 -9.68
C ASP A 126 -10.01 -20.07 -10.93
#